data_AF-A0A1G6FHA0-F1
#
_entry.id   AF-A0A1G6FHA0-F1
#
_cell.length_a   1.000
_cell.length_b   1.000
_cell.length_c   1.000
_cell.angle_alpha   90.00
_cell.angle_beta   90.00
_cell.angle_gamma   90.00
#
_symmetry.space_group_name_H-M   'P 1'
#
loop_
_entity.id
_entity.type
_entity.pdbx_description
1 polymer ?
#
loop_
_entity_poly.entity_id
_entity_poly.type
_entity_poly.pdbx_seq_one_letter_code
_entity_poly.pdbx_strand_id
1 'polypeptide(L)'
;MISASDRRQAVELISEAVGSGAALYKACNELGISKRTYNRWKNTDNDYIDKRTTCERPEPVNKLSQEERQEILDIMNSEEFASMAPCEVVPILADRGIYLGSECTFYNELRDAKQLVHRGRDQAPQK
;
A
#
# COMPACT_ATOMS: atom_id res chain seq x y z
N MET A 1 -6.89 -13.41 7.02
CA MET A 1 -5.71 -14.13 6.49
C MET A 1 -5.55 -15.40 7.34
N ILE A 2 -5.39 -16.58 6.74
CA ILE A 2 -5.31 -17.84 7.51
C ILE A 2 -3.95 -17.91 8.20
N SER A 3 -3.93 -18.12 9.51
CA SER A 3 -2.72 -18.14 10.33
C SER A 3 -1.83 -19.36 10.00
N ALA A 4 -0.57 -19.33 10.43
CA ALA A 4 0.35 -20.45 10.24
C ALA A 4 -0.11 -21.72 11.00
N SER A 5 -0.68 -21.55 12.21
CA SER A 5 -1.24 -22.66 12.98
C SER A 5 -2.43 -23.30 12.27
N ASP A 6 -3.36 -22.50 11.76
CA ASP A 6 -4.56 -23.02 11.09
C ASP A 6 -4.20 -23.74 9.78
N ARG A 7 -3.18 -23.26 9.06
CA ARG A 7 -2.66 -23.92 7.85
C ARG A 7 -2.01 -25.26 8.16
N ARG A 8 -1.22 -25.33 9.23
CA ARG A 8 -0.61 -26.60 9.70
C ARG A 8 -1.71 -27.60 10.06
N GLN A 9 -2.67 -27.18 10.89
CA GLN A 9 -3.79 -28.02 11.30
C GLN A 9 -4.64 -28.48 10.11
N ALA A 10 -4.92 -27.61 9.15
CA ALA A 10 -5.66 -27.98 7.94
C ALA A 10 -4.92 -29.04 7.11
N VAL A 11 -3.60 -28.94 6.97
CA VAL A 11 -2.80 -29.93 6.23
C VAL A 11 -2.77 -31.26 6.97
N GLU A 12 -2.62 -31.25 8.30
CA GLU A 12 -2.68 -32.45 9.15
C GLU A 12 -4.03 -33.16 9.00
N LEU A 13 -5.15 -32.47 9.23
CA LEU A 13 -6.50 -33.03 9.12
C LEU A 13 -6.81 -33.59 7.73
N ILE A 14 -6.42 -32.88 6.67
CA ILE A 14 -6.61 -33.38 5.30
C ILE A 14 -5.74 -34.61 5.05
N SER A 15 -4.51 -34.64 5.55
CA SER A 15 -3.62 -35.79 5.39
C SER A 15 -4.13 -37.03 6.12
N GLU A 16 -4.69 -36.86 7.32
CA GLU A 16 -5.30 -37.92 8.12
C GLU A 16 -6.55 -38.50 7.45
N ALA A 17 -7.44 -37.62 6.95
CA ALA A 17 -8.63 -38.04 6.22
C ALA A 17 -8.27 -38.83 4.95
N VAL A 18 -7.26 -38.40 4.21
CA VAL A 18 -6.77 -39.11 3.02
C VAL A 18 -6.12 -40.44 3.39
N GLY A 19 -5.34 -40.49 4.48
CA GLY A 19 -4.77 -41.73 5.02
C GLY A 19 -5.85 -42.73 5.45
N SER A 20 -6.99 -42.23 5.91
CA SER A 20 -8.19 -43.01 6.26
C SER A 20 -9.05 -43.40 5.06
N GLY A 21 -8.61 -43.09 3.83
CA GLY A 21 -9.26 -43.50 2.58
C GLY A 21 -10.14 -42.45 1.90
N ALA A 22 -10.20 -41.21 2.42
CA ALA A 22 -10.94 -40.14 1.75
C ALA A 22 -10.25 -39.67 0.47
N ALA A 23 -11.04 -39.33 -0.55
CA ALA A 23 -10.49 -38.68 -1.73
C ALA A 23 -10.01 -37.25 -1.38
N LEU A 24 -8.78 -36.92 -1.74
CA LEU A 24 -8.14 -35.64 -1.39
C LEU A 24 -8.99 -34.41 -1.73
N TYR A 25 -9.66 -34.41 -2.88
CA TYR A 25 -10.51 -33.27 -3.28
C TYR A 25 -11.74 -33.10 -2.37
N LYS A 26 -12.32 -34.21 -1.87
CA LYS A 26 -13.44 -34.15 -0.92
C LYS A 26 -12.97 -33.61 0.43
N ALA A 27 -11.86 -34.13 0.95
CA ALA A 27 -11.28 -33.64 2.20
C ALA A 27 -10.91 -32.14 2.14
N CYS A 28 -10.36 -31.67 1.01
CA CYS A 28 -10.09 -30.25 0.81
C CYS A 28 -11.37 -29.40 0.78
N ASN A 29 -12.43 -29.91 0.13
CA ASN A 29 -13.72 -29.20 0.01
C ASN A 29 -14.42 -29.02 1.37
N GLU A 30 -14.29 -29.96 2.31
CA GLU A 30 -14.85 -29.82 3.67
C GLU A 30 -14.26 -28.62 4.42
N LEU A 31 -12.97 -28.33 4.23
CA LEU A 31 -12.31 -27.15 4.81
C LEU A 31 -12.45 -25.90 3.92
N GLY A 32 -13.24 -25.96 2.83
CA GLY A 32 -13.44 -24.85 1.90
C GLY A 32 -12.18 -24.44 1.14
N ILE A 33 -11.19 -25.33 1.01
CA ILE A 33 -9.94 -25.04 0.28
C ILE A 33 -9.80 -25.90 -0.98
N SER A 34 -9.07 -25.38 -1.97
CA SER A 34 -8.77 -26.15 -3.17
C SER A 34 -7.61 -27.12 -2.94
N LYS A 35 -7.56 -28.21 -3.73
CA LYS A 35 -6.39 -29.11 -3.80
C LYS A 35 -5.08 -28.35 -4.09
N ARG A 36 -5.16 -27.29 -4.90
CA ARG A 36 -4.00 -26.42 -5.22
C ARG A 36 -3.52 -25.67 -3.98
N THR A 37 -4.43 -25.17 -3.15
CA THR A 37 -4.12 -24.51 -1.88
C THR A 37 -3.46 -25.48 -0.89
N TYR A 38 -4.04 -26.68 -0.73
CA TYR A 38 -3.46 -27.75 0.09
C TYR A 38 -2.04 -28.11 -0.36
N ASN A 39 -1.86 -28.42 -1.64
CA ASN A 39 -0.54 -28.79 -2.18
C ASN A 39 0.47 -27.65 -2.03
N ARG A 40 0.03 -26.38 -2.20
CA ARG A 40 0.90 -25.23 -1.97
C ARG A 40 1.33 -25.15 -0.51
N TRP A 41 0.43 -25.30 0.45
CA TRP A 41 0.79 -25.29 1.87
C TRP A 41 1.70 -26.46 2.25
N LYS A 42 1.43 -27.66 1.72
CA LYS A 42 2.24 -28.86 1.97
C LYS A 42 3.65 -28.79 1.37
N ASN A 43 3.81 -28.17 0.20
CA ASN A 43 5.06 -28.24 -0.57
C ASN A 43 5.92 -26.97 -0.51
N THR A 44 5.45 -25.85 0.07
CA THR A 44 6.11 -24.52 -0.03
C THR A 44 6.75 -24.05 1.29
N ASP A 45 7.54 -24.91 1.96
CA ASP A 45 8.20 -24.68 3.27
C ASP A 45 7.36 -24.98 4.53
N ASN A 46 8.04 -25.58 5.52
CA ASN A 46 7.51 -26.20 6.74
C ASN A 46 6.84 -25.25 7.75
N ASP A 47 6.99 -23.94 7.57
CA ASP A 47 6.53 -22.97 8.57
C ASP A 47 5.07 -22.57 8.36
N TYR A 48 4.45 -22.94 7.24
CA TYR A 48 3.07 -22.59 6.88
C TYR A 48 2.78 -21.07 6.87
N ILE A 49 3.81 -20.23 7.01
CA ILE A 49 3.70 -18.77 7.08
C ILE A 49 3.17 -18.22 5.76
N ASP A 50 2.30 -17.20 5.84
CA ASP A 50 1.91 -16.44 4.66
C ASP A 50 3.04 -15.52 4.20
N LYS A 51 3.74 -15.92 3.13
CA LYS A 51 4.80 -15.11 2.52
C LYS A 51 4.31 -13.74 2.03
N ARG A 52 2.99 -13.51 1.89
CA ARG A 52 2.46 -12.16 1.60
C ARG A 52 2.67 -11.17 2.73
N THR A 53 2.78 -11.65 3.97
CA THR A 53 2.98 -10.83 5.18
C THR A 53 4.45 -10.52 5.40
N THR A 54 5.32 -11.50 5.13
CA THR A 54 6.77 -11.39 5.36
C THR A 54 7.57 -10.98 4.11
N CYS A 55 6.87 -10.66 3.01
CA CYS A 55 7.52 -10.20 1.79
C CYS A 55 8.19 -8.85 2.05
N GLU A 56 9.51 -8.79 1.96
CA GLU A 56 10.25 -7.54 1.95
C GLU A 56 9.84 -6.73 0.71
N ARG A 57 9.26 -5.56 0.94
CA ARG A 57 8.92 -4.61 -0.12
C ARG A 57 10.01 -3.54 -0.13
N PRO A 58 10.94 -3.57 -1.09
CA PRO A 58 11.96 -2.53 -1.19
C PRO A 58 11.28 -1.18 -1.40
N GLU A 59 11.94 -0.10 -0.96
CA GLU A 59 11.44 1.23 -1.22
C GLU A 59 11.38 1.48 -2.74
N PRO A 60 10.30 2.09 -3.24
CA PRO A 60 10.19 2.37 -4.66
C PRO A 60 11.29 3.35 -5.08
N VAL A 61 11.89 3.11 -6.24
CA VAL A 61 13.01 3.92 -6.77
C VAL A 61 12.64 5.40 -6.92
N ASN A 62 11.36 5.68 -7.20
CA ASN A 62 10.84 7.03 -7.41
C ASN A 62 10.25 7.65 -6.13
N LYS A 63 10.58 7.13 -4.96
CA LYS A 63 10.13 7.70 -3.69
C LYS A 63 10.82 9.06 -3.50
N LEU A 64 10.03 10.13 -3.28
CA LEU A 64 10.60 11.43 -2.95
C LEU A 64 11.47 11.34 -1.71
N SER A 65 12.68 11.86 -1.81
CA SER A 65 13.62 12.00 -0.70
C SER A 65 13.07 12.99 0.34
N GLN A 66 13.56 12.92 1.57
CA GLN A 66 13.12 13.86 2.60
C GLN A 66 13.46 15.32 2.26
N GLU A 67 14.54 15.53 1.50
CA GLU A 67 14.99 16.85 1.04
C GLU A 67 14.00 17.42 0.01
N GLU A 68 13.65 16.63 -1.02
CA GLU A 68 12.68 17.04 -2.05
C GLU A 68 11.29 17.36 -1.45
N ARG A 69 10.87 16.58 -0.44
CA ARG A 69 9.62 16.86 0.29
C ARG A 69 9.68 18.19 1.03
N GLN A 70 10.82 18.48 1.66
CA GLN A 70 11.00 19.73 2.39
C GLN A 70 11.02 20.92 1.42
N GLU A 71 11.69 20.80 0.28
CA GLU A 71 11.68 21.85 -0.76
C GLU A 71 10.27 22.17 -1.25
N ILE A 72 9.44 21.14 -1.48
CA ILE A 72 8.03 21.31 -1.85
C ILE A 72 7.27 22.08 -0.75
N LEU A 73 7.46 21.73 0.52
CA LEU A 73 6.80 22.40 1.63
C LEU A 73 7.29 23.84 1.83
N ASP A 74 8.58 24.09 1.65
CA ASP A 74 9.18 25.42 1.79
C ASP A 74 8.66 26.35 0.70
N ILE A 75 8.54 25.87 -0.54
CA ILE A 75 7.94 26.63 -1.65
C ILE A 75 6.47 26.91 -1.36
N MET A 76 5.69 25.90 -0.96
CA MET A 76 4.26 26.10 -0.66
C MET A 76 4.02 27.00 0.55
N ASN A 77 4.98 27.16 1.46
CA ASN A 77 4.88 28.03 2.64
C ASN A 77 5.64 29.35 2.46
N SER A 78 6.28 29.58 1.31
CA SER A 78 6.91 30.86 0.98
C SER A 78 5.87 31.97 0.86
N GLU A 79 6.27 33.21 1.12
CA GLU A 79 5.37 34.37 1.06
C GLU A 79 4.69 34.53 -0.32
N GLU A 80 5.37 34.11 -1.39
CA GLU A 80 4.87 34.18 -2.76
C GLU A 80 3.72 33.18 -3.02
N PHE A 81 3.82 31.96 -2.50
CA PHE A 81 2.90 30.86 -2.82
C PHE A 81 2.00 30.44 -1.66
N ALA A 82 2.17 31.01 -0.46
CA ALA A 82 1.42 30.64 0.74
C ALA A 82 -0.11 30.63 0.55
N SER A 83 -0.62 31.57 -0.25
CA SER A 83 -2.06 31.72 -0.52
C SER A 83 -2.54 31.02 -1.80
N MET A 84 -1.64 30.43 -2.59
CA MET A 84 -1.96 29.80 -3.87
C MET A 84 -2.19 28.28 -3.71
N ALA A 85 -3.04 27.73 -4.57
CA ALA A 85 -3.26 26.28 -4.62
C ALA A 85 -2.16 25.59 -5.46
N PRO A 86 -1.86 24.30 -5.22
CA PRO A 86 -0.89 23.55 -6.03
C PRO A 86 -1.14 23.61 -7.55
N CYS A 87 -2.40 23.68 -7.98
CA CYS A 87 -2.75 23.84 -9.41
C CYS A 87 -2.32 25.18 -10.01
N GLU A 88 -2.11 26.22 -9.19
CA GLU A 88 -1.59 27.52 -9.61
C GLU A 88 -0.06 27.56 -9.52
N VAL A 89 0.51 26.97 -8.45
CA VAL A 89 1.95 26.98 -8.18
C VAL A 89 2.73 26.13 -9.18
N VAL A 90 2.26 24.93 -9.52
CA VAL A 90 2.98 24.01 -10.41
C VAL A 90 3.21 24.60 -11.81
N PRO A 91 2.22 25.22 -12.48
CA PRO A 91 2.46 25.95 -13.73
C PRO A 91 3.47 27.09 -13.60
N ILE A 92 3.39 27.90 -12.53
CA ILE A 92 4.32 29.02 -12.30
C ILE A 92 5.76 28.51 -12.13
N LEU A 93 5.96 27.40 -11.43
CA LEU A 93 7.27 26.77 -11.29
C LEU A 93 7.77 26.21 -12.64
N ALA A 94 6.88 25.62 -13.43
CA ALA A 94 7.22 25.13 -14.77
C ALA A 94 7.63 26.27 -15.71
N ASP A 95 6.96 27.41 -15.66
CA ASP A 95 7.33 28.63 -16.41
C ASP A 95 8.72 29.15 -15.98
N ARG A 96 9.13 28.92 -14.72
CA ARG A 96 10.47 29.23 -14.20
C ARG A 96 11.50 28.14 -14.53
N GLY A 97 11.11 27.05 -15.19
CA GLY A 97 11.95 25.91 -15.51
C GLY A 97 12.28 25.00 -14.31
N ILE A 98 11.51 25.09 -13.22
CA ILE A 98 11.71 24.31 -11.99
C ILE A 98 10.67 23.19 -11.93
N TYR A 99 11.11 21.94 -11.86
CA TYR A 99 10.23 20.78 -11.70
C TYR A 99 10.56 20.00 -10.43
N LEU A 100 9.61 19.97 -9.50
CA LEU A 100 9.71 19.24 -8.22
C LEU A 100 8.75 18.05 -8.14
N GLY A 101 7.72 18.03 -9.00
CA GLY A 101 6.73 16.97 -9.02
C GLY A 101 5.46 17.38 -9.74
N SER A 102 4.54 16.41 -9.85
CA SER A 102 3.19 16.65 -10.38
C SER A 102 2.31 17.39 -9.36
N GLU A 103 1.21 17.99 -9.80
CA GLU A 103 0.19 18.56 -8.89
C GLU A 103 -0.25 17.57 -7.80
N CYS A 104 -0.48 16.30 -8.18
CA CYS A 104 -0.82 15.22 -7.25
C CYS A 104 0.27 15.03 -6.19
N THR A 105 1.55 15.17 -6.55
CA THR A 105 2.68 15.09 -5.61
C THR A 105 2.58 16.20 -4.57
N PHE A 106 2.36 17.44 -5.00
CA PHE A 106 2.20 18.57 -4.08
C PHE A 106 1.01 18.39 -3.13
N TYR A 107 -0.14 17.92 -3.65
CA TYR A 107 -1.30 17.62 -2.80
C TYR A 107 -1.04 16.48 -1.80
N ASN A 108 -0.30 15.45 -2.20
CA ASN A 108 0.06 14.35 -1.31
C ASN A 108 0.99 14.82 -0.19
N GLU A 109 2.05 15.57 -0.51
CA GLU A 109 2.99 16.07 0.50
C GLU A 109 2.31 17.06 1.47
N LEU A 110 1.44 17.95 0.97
CA LEU A 110 0.64 18.84 1.82
C LEU A 110 -0.34 18.07 2.73
N ARG A 111 -0.90 16.96 2.24
CA ARG A 111 -1.79 16.09 3.03
C ARG A 111 -0.99 15.37 4.13
N ASP A 112 0.17 14.83 3.79
CA ASP A 112 1.06 14.14 4.73
C ASP A 112 1.56 15.10 5.81
N ALA A 113 1.87 16.36 5.44
CA ALA A 113 2.22 17.44 6.37
C ALA A 113 1.02 18.03 7.14
N LYS A 114 -0.22 17.58 6.85
CA LYS A 114 -1.47 18.14 7.40
C LYS A 114 -1.65 19.65 7.15
N GLN A 115 -1.05 20.16 6.08
CA GLN A 115 -1.10 21.57 5.63
C GLN A 115 -2.06 21.79 4.46
N LEU A 116 -2.90 20.80 4.16
CA LEU A 116 -4.00 20.90 3.21
C LEU A 116 -5.15 21.71 3.85
N VAL A 117 -4.86 22.98 4.06
CA VAL A 117 -5.81 24.03 4.45
C VAL A 117 -6.35 24.65 3.18
N HIS A 118 -7.51 25.27 3.28
CA HIS A 118 -8.07 26.03 2.16
C HIS A 118 -7.12 27.16 1.74
N ARG A 119 -6.70 27.15 0.48
CA ARG A 119 -5.77 28.11 -0.13
C ARG A 119 -6.46 28.67 -1.38
N GLY A 120 -6.53 29.99 -1.50
CA GLY A 120 -7.22 30.69 -2.60
C GLY A 120 -8.46 31.48 -2.16
N ARG A 121 -9.15 32.07 -3.15
CA ARG A 121 -10.31 32.97 -2.95
C ARG A 121 -11.66 32.27 -2.84
N ASP A 122 -11.71 30.96 -3.05
CA ASP A 122 -12.97 30.24 -2.90
C ASP A 122 -13.43 30.31 -1.44
N GLN A 123 -14.73 30.42 -1.19
CA GLN A 123 -15.22 30.41 0.18
C GLN A 123 -15.06 29.01 0.78
N ALA A 124 -14.70 28.94 2.06
CA ALA A 124 -14.77 27.67 2.78
C ALA A 124 -16.20 27.11 2.66
N PRO A 125 -16.38 25.80 2.48
CA PRO A 125 -17.70 25.21 2.39
C PRO A 125 -18.49 25.56 3.67
N GLN A 126 -19.58 26.30 3.50
CA GLN A 126 -20.48 26.61 4.60
C GLN A 126 -21.22 25.32 4.99
N LYS A 127 -21.22 25.00 6.29
CA LYS A 127 -21.96 23.87 6.86
C LYS A 127 -23.45 24.16 6.95
#